data_AF-A0A536CFA9-F1
#
_entry.id   AF-A0A536CFA9-F1
#
_cell.length_a   1.000
_cell.length_b   1.000
_cell.length_c   1.000
_cell.angle_alpha   90.00
_cell.angle_beta   90.00
_cell.angle_gamma   90.00
#
_symmetry.space_group_name_H-M   'P 1'
#
loop_
_entity.id
_entity.type
_entity.pdbx_description
1 polymer ?
#
loop_
_entity_poly.entity_id
_entity_poly.type
_entity_poly.pdbx_seq_one_letter_code
_entity_poly.pdbx_strand_id
1 'polypeptide(L)'
;MEAFPPFTVVNGKVWPVLEVRPALYRLRMLNGSNARTYRLVLFKDGEPELDRITQIGTDHGLLRGPVHVPSDGLVLASAERADVLVDFSDLEPGSELTLLNTAKAPFDGSPFPAANAETAADLDGLLAYPYVMRFRVVAGQATRRTIPQVLATDYGVPSSQDLGGAPRRAIALVERELVGGPNMLTMRELAPVAQDDHGPVVTVTDNGRAERYRVVAAHFEDATTFFPMLGQYEIWQLINLTGDTHPIHLHLDPFQILFRRPIRYEIPEGGIQDFALTAAVVVERDPDDTLDHTIDDNERGLKDTIRVNPHEIVELAVRFTNHSGRYMYHCHILEHEDRDMMRPFVTMPMELMPFMVTS
;
A
#
# COMPACT_ATOMS: atom_id res chain seq x y z
N MET A 1 8.43 18.28 0.92
CA MET A 1 7.04 18.70 0.67
C MET A 1 6.53 17.94 -0.52
N GLU A 2 5.53 17.10 -0.28
CA GLU A 2 4.80 16.31 -1.27
C GLU A 2 3.92 17.17 -2.17
N ALA A 3 3.57 16.65 -3.35
CA ALA A 3 2.71 17.34 -4.29
C ALA A 3 1.24 16.88 -4.17
N PHE A 4 0.39 17.77 -3.65
CA PHE A 4 -1.06 17.57 -3.52
C PHE A 4 -1.86 18.60 -4.35
N PRO A 5 -1.81 18.56 -5.69
CA PRO A 5 -2.58 19.49 -6.52
C PRO A 5 -4.09 19.32 -6.26
N PRO A 6 -4.88 20.41 -6.40
CA PRO A 6 -6.31 20.40 -6.08
C PRO A 6 -7.18 19.80 -7.19
N PHE A 7 -6.67 19.69 -8.42
CA PHE A 7 -7.44 19.23 -9.57
C PHE A 7 -7.14 17.76 -9.88
N THR A 8 -8.13 16.90 -9.70
CA THR A 8 -8.04 15.50 -10.14
C THR A 8 -8.15 15.41 -11.65
N VAL A 9 -7.20 14.71 -12.26
CA VAL A 9 -7.23 14.37 -13.70
C VAL A 9 -7.52 12.89 -13.89
N VAL A 10 -8.38 12.57 -14.85
CA VAL A 10 -8.63 11.20 -15.30
C VAL A 10 -8.31 11.15 -16.79
N ASN A 11 -7.35 10.32 -17.18
CA ASN A 11 -6.83 10.21 -18.55
C ASN A 11 -6.47 11.57 -19.18
N GLY A 12 -5.85 12.45 -18.40
CA GLY A 12 -5.38 13.77 -18.84
C GLY A 12 -6.45 14.87 -18.88
N LYS A 13 -7.68 14.61 -18.42
CA LYS A 13 -8.75 15.62 -18.36
C LYS A 13 -9.19 15.86 -16.92
N VAL A 14 -9.32 17.13 -16.52
CA VAL A 14 -9.89 17.50 -15.23
C VAL A 14 -11.38 17.16 -15.19
N TRP A 15 -11.79 16.42 -14.17
CA TRP A 15 -13.18 16.05 -13.86
C TRP A 15 -14.06 15.72 -15.07
N PRO A 16 -13.70 14.71 -15.88
CA PRO A 16 -14.43 14.41 -17.10
C PRO A 16 -15.82 13.84 -16.78
N VAL A 17 -16.73 13.99 -17.74
CA VAL A 17 -17.97 13.23 -17.81
C VAL A 17 -17.77 12.09 -18.80
N LEU A 18 -18.06 10.87 -18.40
CA LEU A 18 -18.13 9.70 -19.27
C LEU A 18 -19.60 9.33 -19.50
N GLU A 19 -20.04 9.35 -20.75
CA GLU A 19 -21.35 8.82 -21.13
C GLU A 19 -21.30 7.29 -21.17
N VAL A 20 -22.22 6.65 -20.44
CA VAL A 20 -22.31 5.19 -20.32
C VAL A 20 -23.70 4.73 -20.73
N ARG A 21 -23.80 3.58 -21.39
CA ARG A 21 -25.09 2.89 -21.59
C ARG A 21 -25.48 2.17 -20.29
N PRO A 22 -26.75 1.79 -20.10
CA PRO A 22 -27.15 0.99 -18.95
C PRO A 22 -26.56 -0.43 -19.06
N ALA A 23 -25.31 -0.62 -18.67
CA ALA A 23 -24.59 -1.87 -18.81
C ALA A 23 -23.51 -2.01 -17.75
N LEU A 24 -22.95 -3.22 -17.64
CA LEU A 24 -21.74 -3.48 -16.87
C LEU A 24 -20.50 -2.99 -17.62
N TYR A 25 -19.68 -2.17 -16.97
CA TYR A 25 -18.40 -1.66 -17.49
C TYR A 25 -17.24 -2.26 -16.71
N ARG A 26 -16.12 -2.56 -17.39
CA ARG A 26 -14.85 -2.91 -16.76
C ARG A 26 -13.93 -1.70 -16.81
N LEU A 27 -13.54 -1.18 -15.65
CA LEU A 27 -12.64 -0.05 -15.51
C LEU A 27 -11.32 -0.56 -14.94
N ARG A 28 -10.21 -0.17 -15.57
CA ARG A 28 -8.86 -0.45 -15.07
C ARG A 28 -8.33 0.83 -14.44
N MET A 29 -8.40 0.89 -13.13
CA MET A 29 -8.01 2.06 -12.36
C MET A 29 -6.54 1.95 -11.98
N LEU A 30 -5.82 3.05 -12.13
CA LEU A 30 -4.45 3.25 -11.69
C LEU A 30 -4.40 4.61 -10.99
N ASN A 31 -3.86 4.66 -9.78
CA ASN A 31 -3.48 5.93 -9.19
C ASN A 31 -2.08 6.33 -9.68
N GLY A 32 -2.03 7.23 -10.66
CA GLY A 32 -0.79 7.78 -11.22
C GLY A 32 -0.33 9.08 -10.56
N SER A 33 -0.79 9.38 -9.35
CA SER A 33 -0.41 10.61 -8.62
C SER A 33 0.95 10.48 -7.97
N ASN A 34 1.62 11.62 -7.77
CA ASN A 34 2.87 11.68 -7.02
C ASN A 34 2.70 11.14 -5.59
N ALA A 35 1.77 11.72 -4.82
CA ALA A 35 1.57 11.39 -3.40
C ALA A 35 0.10 11.18 -3.00
N ARG A 36 -0.86 11.72 -3.77
CA ARG A 36 -2.27 11.70 -3.40
C ARG A 36 -2.83 10.28 -3.40
N THR A 37 -3.20 9.78 -2.23
CA THR A 37 -4.08 8.63 -2.09
C THR A 37 -5.52 9.03 -2.41
N TYR A 38 -6.25 8.13 -3.04
CA TYR A 38 -7.69 8.28 -3.26
C TYR A 38 -8.45 7.28 -2.40
N ARG A 39 -9.53 7.72 -1.76
CA ARG A 39 -10.61 6.86 -1.26
C ARG A 39 -11.82 7.17 -2.13
N LEU A 40 -12.08 6.30 -3.10
CA LEU A 40 -13.06 6.51 -4.15
C LEU A 40 -14.45 6.06 -3.70
N VAL A 41 -15.38 7.01 -3.66
CA VAL A 41 -16.80 6.77 -3.35
C VAL A 41 -17.64 7.15 -4.56
N LEU A 42 -18.41 6.18 -5.07
CA LEU A 42 -19.41 6.44 -6.11
C LEU A 42 -20.68 6.94 -5.44
N PHE A 43 -21.24 8.04 -5.94
CA PHE A 43 -22.32 8.75 -5.25
C PHE A 43 -23.43 9.13 -6.23
N LYS A 44 -24.69 8.98 -5.80
CA LYS A 44 -25.89 9.31 -6.58
C LYS A 44 -27.01 9.76 -5.64
N ASP A 45 -27.67 10.87 -5.97
CA ASP A 45 -28.87 11.37 -5.28
C ASP A 45 -28.78 11.44 -3.74
N GLY A 46 -27.63 11.86 -3.20
CA GLY A 46 -27.45 11.97 -1.75
C GLY A 46 -26.94 10.70 -1.06
N GLU A 47 -26.72 9.60 -1.79
CA GLU A 47 -26.35 8.31 -1.22
C GLU A 47 -25.11 7.67 -1.90
N PRO A 48 -24.27 6.93 -1.15
CA PRO A 48 -23.19 6.14 -1.71
C PRO A 48 -23.72 4.89 -2.43
N GLU A 49 -23.13 4.57 -3.58
CA GLU A 49 -23.52 3.47 -4.47
C GLU A 49 -22.39 2.44 -4.63
N LEU A 50 -21.69 2.14 -3.53
CA LEU A 50 -20.50 1.27 -3.54
C LEU A 50 -20.80 -0.19 -3.94
N ASP A 51 -22.01 -0.68 -3.69
CA ASP A 51 -22.46 -2.02 -4.10
C ASP A 51 -22.43 -2.23 -5.62
N ARG A 52 -22.43 -1.14 -6.40
CA ARG A 52 -22.28 -1.18 -7.87
C ARG A 52 -20.86 -1.51 -8.30
N ILE A 53 -19.88 -1.42 -7.41
CA ILE A 53 -18.46 -1.62 -7.70
C ILE A 53 -18.04 -3.00 -7.19
N THR A 54 -17.60 -3.84 -8.10
CA THR A 54 -17.04 -5.16 -7.80
C THR A 54 -15.59 -5.20 -8.28
N GLN A 55 -14.64 -5.37 -7.38
CA GLN A 55 -13.25 -5.56 -7.77
C GLN A 55 -13.01 -7.03 -8.20
N ILE A 56 -12.34 -7.21 -9.33
CA ILE A 56 -12.02 -8.51 -9.92
C ILE A 56 -10.53 -8.74 -10.06
N GLY A 57 -9.70 -7.72 -9.83
CA GLY A 57 -8.25 -7.81 -9.93
C GLY A 57 -7.51 -6.72 -9.17
N THR A 58 -6.24 -6.99 -8.89
CA THR A 58 -5.27 -6.12 -8.22
C THR A 58 -4.10 -5.82 -9.15
N ASP A 59 -3.01 -5.30 -8.61
CA ASP A 59 -1.77 -4.94 -9.29
C ASP A 59 -1.29 -5.99 -10.32
N HIS A 60 -1.37 -7.28 -9.96
CA HIS A 60 -0.82 -8.40 -10.74
C HIS A 60 -1.87 -9.41 -11.24
N GLY A 61 -3.08 -8.94 -11.57
CA GLY A 61 -4.07 -9.73 -12.28
C GLY A 61 -5.34 -10.02 -11.49
N LEU A 62 -6.05 -11.09 -11.85
CA LEU A 62 -7.37 -11.39 -11.29
C LEU A 62 -7.26 -11.91 -9.85
N LEU A 63 -8.20 -11.48 -9.00
CA LEU A 63 -8.48 -12.09 -7.70
C LEU A 63 -9.00 -13.53 -7.89
N ARG A 64 -9.14 -14.31 -6.80
CA ARG A 64 -9.75 -15.65 -6.89
C ARG A 64 -11.25 -15.61 -7.18
N GLY A 65 -11.91 -14.57 -6.72
CA GLY A 65 -13.32 -14.30 -6.91
C GLY A 65 -13.57 -12.80 -6.94
N PRO A 66 -14.74 -12.37 -7.43
CA PRO A 66 -15.17 -10.99 -7.31
C PRO A 66 -15.33 -10.63 -5.83
N VAL A 67 -14.93 -9.42 -5.47
CA VAL A 67 -15.09 -8.88 -4.11
C VAL A 67 -15.74 -7.50 -4.17
N HIS A 68 -16.57 -7.20 -3.17
CA HIS A 68 -17.05 -5.83 -2.99
C HIS A 68 -15.90 -4.95 -2.50
N VAL A 69 -15.94 -3.68 -2.88
CA VAL A 69 -15.00 -2.69 -2.33
C VAL A 69 -15.36 -2.39 -0.86
N PRO A 70 -14.41 -1.90 -0.04
CA PRO A 70 -14.69 -1.50 1.34
C PRO A 70 -15.87 -0.52 1.43
N SER A 71 -16.61 -0.57 2.54
CA SER A 71 -17.83 0.22 2.74
C SER A 71 -17.59 1.72 2.93
N ASP A 72 -16.34 2.13 3.18
CA ASP A 72 -15.91 3.52 3.22
C ASP A 72 -15.36 4.02 1.86
N GLY A 73 -15.11 3.11 0.92
CA GLY A 73 -14.70 3.42 -0.46
C GLY A 73 -13.49 2.60 -0.93
N LEU A 74 -13.27 2.59 -2.25
CA LEU A 74 -12.09 1.94 -2.83
C LEU A 74 -10.85 2.81 -2.61
N VAL A 75 -9.95 2.37 -1.73
CA VAL A 75 -8.67 3.07 -1.52
C VAL A 75 -7.65 2.64 -2.58
N LEU A 76 -6.97 3.62 -3.18
CA LEU A 76 -5.84 3.44 -4.08
C LEU A 76 -4.75 4.43 -3.71
N ALA A 77 -3.66 3.95 -3.10
CA ALA A 77 -2.45 4.73 -2.94
C ALA A 77 -1.66 4.80 -4.26
N SER A 78 -0.64 5.66 -4.33
CA SER A 78 0.17 5.82 -5.53
C SER A 78 0.69 4.48 -6.06
N ALA A 79 0.61 4.28 -7.38
CA ALA A 79 0.93 3.07 -8.14
C ALA A 79 0.06 1.82 -7.93
N GLU A 80 -0.92 1.84 -7.02
CA GLU A 80 -1.87 0.74 -6.91
C GLU A 80 -2.83 0.69 -8.10
N ARG A 81 -3.24 -0.52 -8.47
CA ARG A 81 -4.25 -0.76 -9.51
C ARG A 81 -5.41 -1.58 -8.96
N ALA A 82 -6.59 -1.23 -9.45
CA ALA A 82 -7.80 -2.01 -9.25
C ALA A 82 -8.50 -2.25 -10.59
N ASP A 83 -8.78 -3.52 -10.89
CA ASP A 83 -9.64 -3.89 -12.00
C ASP A 83 -11.05 -4.08 -11.47
N VAL A 84 -11.96 -3.19 -11.84
CA VAL A 84 -13.31 -3.14 -11.27
C VAL A 84 -14.38 -3.27 -12.34
N LEU A 85 -15.48 -3.91 -11.96
CA LEU A 85 -16.73 -3.90 -12.69
C LEU A 85 -17.66 -2.87 -12.03
N VAL A 86 -18.27 -2.01 -12.85
CA VAL A 86 -19.26 -1.02 -12.39
C VAL A 86 -20.58 -1.27 -13.11
N ASP A 87 -21.64 -1.54 -12.34
CA ASP A 87 -22.96 -1.87 -12.88
C ASP A 87 -23.87 -0.64 -12.98
N PHE A 88 -24.18 -0.24 -14.22
CA PHE A 88 -25.15 0.80 -14.55
C PHE A 88 -26.44 0.22 -15.17
N SER A 89 -26.61 -1.10 -15.19
CA SER A 89 -27.60 -1.80 -16.03
C SER A 89 -29.06 -1.62 -15.63
N ASP A 90 -29.32 -1.17 -14.41
CA ASP A 90 -30.62 -0.85 -13.84
C ASP A 90 -30.92 0.66 -13.80
N LEU A 91 -30.00 1.49 -14.28
CA LEU A 91 -30.15 2.94 -14.25
C LEU A 91 -30.85 3.49 -15.49
N GLU A 92 -31.77 4.43 -15.27
CA GLU A 92 -32.48 5.10 -16.35
C GLU A 92 -31.59 6.13 -17.07
N PRO A 93 -31.79 6.35 -18.39
CA PRO A 93 -31.15 7.43 -19.11
C PRO A 93 -31.37 8.78 -18.41
N GLY A 94 -30.30 9.56 -18.28
CA GLY A 94 -30.29 10.81 -17.53
C GLY A 94 -29.78 10.66 -16.09
N SER A 95 -29.67 9.45 -15.55
CA SER A 95 -29.01 9.22 -14.25
C SER A 95 -27.57 9.71 -14.28
N GLU A 96 -27.15 10.42 -13.24
CA GLU A 96 -25.76 10.86 -13.06
C GLU A 96 -25.18 10.29 -11.77
N LEU A 97 -23.95 9.79 -11.83
CA LEU A 97 -23.20 9.31 -10.68
C LEU A 97 -21.86 10.01 -10.66
N THR A 98 -21.46 10.53 -9.50
CA THR A 98 -20.17 11.21 -9.35
C THR A 98 -19.24 10.32 -8.55
N LEU A 99 -18.02 10.11 -9.07
CA LEU A 99 -16.94 9.51 -8.32
C LEU A 99 -16.23 10.62 -7.54
N LEU A 100 -16.18 10.46 -6.23
CA LEU A 100 -15.61 11.41 -5.27
C LEU A 100 -14.39 10.79 -4.60
N ASN A 101 -13.42 11.63 -4.24
CA ASN A 101 -12.33 11.32 -3.34
C ASN A 101 -12.70 11.80 -1.93
N THR A 102 -12.49 10.96 -0.94
CA THR A 102 -12.67 11.31 0.49
C THR A 102 -11.40 11.15 1.31
N ALA A 103 -10.27 10.84 0.67
CA ALA A 103 -8.97 10.74 1.33
C ALA A 103 -8.35 12.13 1.53
N LYS A 104 -8.12 12.49 2.80
CA LYS A 104 -7.27 13.62 3.18
C LYS A 104 -5.79 13.33 2.87
N ALA A 105 -4.99 14.38 2.84
CA ALA A 105 -3.55 14.33 2.69
C ALA A 105 -2.85 15.14 3.81
N PRO A 106 -1.76 14.63 4.42
CA PRO A 106 -1.24 13.26 4.27
C PRO A 106 -2.29 12.19 4.63
N PHE A 107 -2.20 11.02 3.97
CA PHE A 107 -3.16 9.94 4.18
C PHE A 107 -2.68 9.07 5.33
N ASP A 108 -3.50 8.91 6.36
CA ASP A 108 -3.16 8.19 7.60
C ASP A 108 -3.99 6.91 7.79
N GLY A 109 -4.75 6.50 6.76
CA GLY A 109 -5.65 5.36 6.84
C GLY A 109 -6.98 5.64 7.53
N SER A 110 -7.15 6.78 8.21
CA SER A 110 -8.35 7.10 9.01
C SER A 110 -9.63 6.86 8.21
N PRO A 111 -10.64 6.17 8.77
CA PRO A 111 -11.88 5.89 8.06
C PRO A 111 -12.64 7.18 7.74
N PHE A 112 -13.44 7.15 6.67
CA PHE A 112 -14.33 8.25 6.32
C PHE A 112 -15.73 7.72 6.00
N PRO A 113 -16.80 8.19 6.64
CA PRO A 113 -18.16 7.71 6.33
C PRO A 113 -18.54 8.01 4.89
N ALA A 114 -18.77 6.98 4.06
CA ALA A 114 -19.11 7.16 2.63
C ALA A 114 -20.36 8.02 2.40
N ALA A 115 -21.31 8.03 3.34
CA ALA A 115 -22.49 8.89 3.31
C ALA A 115 -22.16 10.40 3.30
N ASN A 116 -20.97 10.80 3.78
CA ASN A 116 -20.54 12.19 3.84
C ASN A 116 -19.64 12.59 2.64
N ALA A 117 -19.56 11.76 1.59
CA ALA A 117 -18.59 11.97 0.51
C ALA A 117 -18.77 13.31 -0.23
N GLU A 118 -20.00 13.80 -0.40
CA GLU A 118 -20.28 15.10 -1.03
C GLU A 118 -19.71 16.29 -0.25
N THR A 119 -19.55 16.14 1.07
CA THR A 119 -19.00 17.18 1.95
C THR A 119 -17.55 16.91 2.34
N ALA A 120 -16.85 16.02 1.62
CA ALA A 120 -15.46 15.66 1.92
C ALA A 120 -14.42 16.73 1.56
N ALA A 121 -14.84 17.90 1.06
CA ALA A 121 -13.94 19.02 0.84
C ALA A 121 -13.32 19.48 2.16
N ASP A 122 -12.00 19.49 2.22
CA ASP A 122 -11.23 19.82 3.41
C ASP A 122 -9.93 20.53 3.00
N LEU A 123 -9.80 21.81 3.32
CA LEU A 123 -8.60 22.58 2.97
C LEU A 123 -7.41 22.21 3.86
N ASP A 124 -7.66 21.83 5.11
CA ASP A 124 -6.61 21.45 6.05
C ASP A 124 -6.06 20.05 5.68
N GLY A 125 -6.95 19.15 5.24
CA GLY A 125 -6.61 17.87 4.62
C GLY A 125 -6.21 17.94 3.14
N LEU A 126 -5.88 19.13 2.63
CA LEU A 126 -5.41 19.38 1.25
C LEU A 126 -6.32 18.79 0.15
N LEU A 127 -7.63 18.71 0.40
CA LEU A 127 -8.65 18.20 -0.52
C LEU A 127 -9.70 19.30 -0.79
N ALA A 128 -9.31 20.34 -1.50
CA ALA A 128 -10.22 21.46 -1.83
C ALA A 128 -11.44 21.04 -2.66
N TYR A 129 -11.27 20.03 -3.52
CA TYR A 129 -12.31 19.53 -4.42
C TYR A 129 -12.35 18.00 -4.39
N PRO A 130 -13.44 17.38 -3.90
CA PRO A 130 -13.54 15.92 -3.84
C PRO A 130 -13.80 15.29 -5.22
N TYR A 131 -14.12 16.06 -6.26
CA TYR A 131 -14.50 15.51 -7.55
C TYR A 131 -13.37 14.73 -8.23
N VAL A 132 -13.72 13.57 -8.81
CA VAL A 132 -12.82 12.77 -9.65
C VAL A 132 -13.34 12.73 -11.09
N MET A 133 -14.56 12.23 -11.29
CA MET A 133 -15.24 12.21 -12.58
C MET A 133 -16.74 11.99 -12.40
N ARG A 134 -17.52 12.12 -13.48
CA ARG A 134 -18.95 11.80 -13.50
C ARG A 134 -19.28 10.78 -14.58
N PHE A 135 -20.19 9.86 -14.27
CA PHE A 135 -20.83 9.00 -15.25
C PHE A 135 -22.22 9.55 -15.55
N ARG A 136 -22.57 9.64 -16.83
CA ARG A 136 -23.93 10.00 -17.28
C ARG A 136 -24.51 8.84 -18.05
N VAL A 137 -25.61 8.29 -17.57
CA VAL A 137 -26.30 7.19 -18.26
C VAL A 137 -27.06 7.76 -19.46
N VAL A 138 -26.80 7.24 -20.66
CA VAL A 138 -27.47 7.63 -21.90
C VAL A 138 -28.42 6.53 -22.39
N ALA A 139 -29.34 6.89 -23.29
CA ALA A 139 -30.25 5.92 -23.88
C ALA A 139 -29.50 4.78 -24.57
N GLY A 140 -29.94 3.55 -24.33
CA GLY A 140 -29.32 2.36 -24.91
C GLY A 140 -29.93 1.07 -24.40
N GLN A 141 -29.56 -0.04 -25.03
CA GLN A 141 -30.01 -1.36 -24.62
C GLN A 141 -29.36 -1.77 -23.29
N ALA A 142 -30.18 -2.08 -22.30
CA ALA A 142 -29.72 -2.59 -21.01
C ALA A 142 -29.00 -3.92 -21.19
N THR A 143 -27.79 -4.05 -20.63
CA THR A 143 -27.00 -5.29 -20.74
C THR A 143 -26.54 -5.76 -19.36
N ARG A 144 -27.07 -6.90 -18.90
CA ARG A 144 -26.65 -7.58 -17.67
C ARG A 144 -25.72 -8.74 -18.00
N ARG A 145 -24.69 -8.92 -17.20
CA ARG A 145 -23.72 -10.02 -17.31
C ARG A 145 -23.60 -10.68 -15.94
N THR A 146 -23.63 -12.00 -15.89
CA THR A 146 -23.29 -12.73 -14.66
C THR A 146 -21.79 -12.65 -14.44
N ILE A 147 -21.38 -12.28 -13.23
CA ILE A 147 -19.98 -12.27 -12.82
C ILE A 147 -19.62 -13.66 -12.29
N PRO A 148 -18.63 -14.36 -12.88
CA PRO A 148 -18.18 -15.64 -12.36
C PRO A 148 -17.69 -15.50 -10.92
N GLN A 149 -18.13 -16.40 -10.03
CA GLN A 149 -17.71 -16.39 -8.62
C GLN A 149 -16.29 -16.93 -8.41
N VAL A 150 -15.77 -17.67 -9.39
CA VAL A 150 -14.39 -18.10 -9.46
C VAL A 150 -13.78 -17.49 -10.71
N LEU A 151 -12.73 -16.70 -10.53
CA LEU A 151 -12.02 -16.03 -11.61
C LEU A 151 -10.79 -16.85 -12.02
N ALA A 152 -10.38 -16.68 -13.27
CA ALA A 152 -9.30 -17.44 -13.87
C ALA A 152 -7.92 -16.94 -13.39
N THR A 153 -7.49 -17.43 -12.24
CA THR A 153 -6.19 -17.11 -11.62
C THR A 153 -5.51 -18.40 -11.13
N ASP A 154 -4.19 -18.41 -11.09
CA ASP A 154 -3.37 -19.59 -10.79
C ASP A 154 -2.45 -19.42 -9.57
N TYR A 155 -2.48 -18.26 -8.90
CA TYR A 155 -1.68 -18.08 -7.68
C TYR A 155 -2.24 -18.88 -6.51
N GLY A 156 -1.33 -19.57 -5.80
CA GLY A 156 -1.61 -20.20 -4.50
C GLY A 156 -1.51 -19.19 -3.35
N VAL A 157 -2.02 -19.52 -2.16
CA VAL A 157 -1.58 -18.82 -0.93
C VAL A 157 -0.39 -19.61 -0.41
N PRO A 158 0.75 -18.96 -0.10
CA PRO A 158 1.89 -19.64 0.50
C PRO A 158 1.44 -20.34 1.79
N SER A 159 1.67 -21.65 1.87
CA SER A 159 1.37 -22.42 3.07
C SER A 159 2.42 -22.18 4.15
N SER A 160 2.12 -22.55 5.40
CA SER A 160 3.11 -22.52 6.48
C SER A 160 4.35 -23.40 6.18
N GLN A 161 4.20 -24.43 5.33
CA GLN A 161 5.31 -25.24 4.87
C GLN A 161 6.17 -24.48 3.85
N ASP A 162 5.55 -23.76 2.91
CA ASP A 162 6.26 -22.95 1.90
C ASP A 162 7.08 -21.82 2.55
N LEU A 163 6.54 -21.23 3.62
CA LEU A 163 7.18 -20.15 4.38
C LEU A 163 8.12 -20.66 5.48
N GLY A 164 8.18 -21.98 5.70
CA GLY A 164 9.00 -22.59 6.74
C GLY A 164 10.49 -22.36 6.47
N GLY A 165 11.13 -21.55 7.32
CA GLY A 165 12.55 -21.22 7.18
C GLY A 165 12.85 -20.16 6.11
N ALA A 166 11.83 -19.52 5.53
CA ALA A 166 12.00 -18.38 4.63
C ALA A 166 12.80 -17.26 5.36
N PRO A 167 13.84 -16.68 4.72
CA PRO A 167 14.54 -15.53 5.27
C PRO A 167 13.57 -14.39 5.57
N ARG A 168 13.78 -13.72 6.71
CA ARG A 168 12.98 -12.56 7.13
C ARG A 168 13.81 -11.29 6.96
N ARG A 169 13.26 -10.32 6.24
CA ARG A 169 13.84 -8.98 6.04
C ARG A 169 13.02 -7.99 6.85
N ALA A 170 13.63 -7.34 7.83
CA ALA A 170 12.95 -6.32 8.64
C ALA A 170 13.35 -4.93 8.13
N ILE A 171 12.36 -4.06 7.95
CA ILE A 171 12.55 -2.71 7.42
C ILE A 171 11.69 -1.75 8.25
N ALA A 172 12.29 -0.71 8.82
CA ALA A 172 11.55 0.35 9.51
C ALA A 172 11.39 1.58 8.61
N LEU A 173 10.17 2.12 8.54
CA LEU A 173 9.87 3.39 7.90
C LEU A 173 10.02 4.49 8.95
N VAL A 174 10.87 5.47 8.67
CA VAL A 174 11.26 6.48 9.67
C VAL A 174 11.25 7.85 9.03
N GLU A 175 10.67 8.81 9.75
CA GLU A 175 10.72 10.23 9.43
C GLU A 175 11.67 10.94 10.40
N ARG A 176 12.72 11.54 9.85
CA ARG A 176 13.68 12.35 10.60
C ARG A 176 13.41 13.83 10.36
N GLU A 177 13.15 14.55 11.44
CA GLU A 177 13.08 16.02 11.40
C GLU A 177 14.47 16.64 11.19
N LEU A 178 14.56 17.58 10.26
CA LEU A 178 15.80 18.30 9.95
C LEU A 178 15.66 19.78 10.28
N VAL A 179 16.64 20.33 11.01
CA VAL A 179 16.66 21.76 11.34
C VAL A 179 16.86 22.58 10.07
N GLY A 180 15.88 23.40 9.71
CA GLY A 180 15.96 24.31 8.56
C GLY A 180 15.78 23.65 7.19
N GLY A 181 15.28 22.41 7.15
CA GLY A 181 14.98 21.67 5.92
C GLY A 181 13.67 20.89 6.01
N PRO A 182 13.20 20.28 4.90
CA PRO A 182 12.09 19.33 4.97
C PRO A 182 12.51 18.07 5.73
N ASN A 183 11.54 17.42 6.37
CA ASN A 183 11.74 16.11 6.99
C ASN A 183 12.25 15.11 5.95
N MET A 184 13.08 14.17 6.42
CA MET A 184 13.68 13.13 5.59
C MET A 184 13.07 11.79 5.97
N LEU A 185 12.37 11.17 5.01
CA LEU A 185 11.78 9.86 5.16
C LEU A 185 12.70 8.80 4.55
N THR A 186 12.91 7.71 5.27
CA THR A 186 13.87 6.66 4.87
C THR A 186 13.34 5.27 5.21
N MET A 187 13.82 4.27 4.47
CA MET A 187 13.58 2.86 4.75
C MET A 187 14.85 2.26 5.39
N ARG A 188 14.80 1.98 6.70
CA ARG A 188 15.92 1.44 7.48
C ARG A 188 15.93 -0.08 7.39
N GLU A 189 16.92 -0.64 6.70
CA GLU A 189 17.14 -2.09 6.69
C GLU A 189 17.69 -2.53 8.05
N LEU A 190 17.07 -3.55 8.64
CA LEU A 190 17.33 -3.99 10.00
C LEU A 190 17.94 -5.40 10.01
N ALA A 191 19.03 -5.57 10.76
CA ALA A 191 19.66 -6.88 11.01
C ALA A 191 19.55 -7.27 12.49
N PRO A 192 19.31 -8.55 12.80
CA PRO A 192 19.19 -9.01 14.18
C PRO A 192 20.51 -8.87 14.94
N VAL A 193 20.43 -8.53 16.22
CA VAL A 193 21.58 -8.41 17.12
C VAL A 193 21.38 -9.20 18.41
N ALA A 194 22.49 -9.48 19.10
CA ALA A 194 22.48 -10.18 20.37
C ALA A 194 21.87 -9.34 21.50
N GLN A 195 21.39 -10.00 22.56
CA GLN A 195 20.70 -9.34 23.68
C GLN A 195 21.60 -8.46 24.54
N ASP A 196 22.93 -8.63 24.45
CA ASP A 196 23.95 -7.83 25.14
C ASP A 196 24.47 -6.65 24.29
N ASP A 197 23.93 -6.44 23.08
CA ASP A 197 24.27 -5.26 22.30
C ASP A 197 23.80 -3.99 23.03
N HIS A 198 24.68 -3.01 23.21
CA HIS A 198 24.37 -1.77 23.93
C HIS A 198 24.26 -0.54 23.00
N GLY A 199 24.32 -0.74 21.69
CA GLY A 199 24.16 0.34 20.71
C GLY A 199 22.69 0.74 20.49
N PRO A 200 22.44 1.74 19.62
CA PRO A 200 21.11 2.06 19.13
C PRO A 200 20.47 0.83 18.48
N VAL A 201 19.28 0.46 18.97
CA VAL A 201 18.55 -0.71 18.49
C VAL A 201 17.05 -0.45 18.39
N VAL A 202 16.41 -1.13 17.44
CA VAL A 202 14.96 -1.33 17.43
C VAL A 202 14.64 -2.62 18.16
N THR A 203 13.81 -2.55 19.19
CA THR A 203 13.34 -3.73 19.91
C THR A 203 11.88 -3.97 19.59
N VAL A 204 11.55 -5.08 18.93
CA VAL A 204 10.18 -5.50 18.62
C VAL A 204 9.75 -6.58 19.61
N THR A 205 8.71 -6.31 20.39
CA THR A 205 8.17 -7.23 21.39
C THR A 205 6.81 -7.75 20.97
N ASP A 206 6.68 -9.07 20.88
CA ASP A 206 5.46 -9.77 20.50
C ASP A 206 5.21 -10.91 21.48
N ASN A 207 4.08 -10.89 22.19
CA ASN A 207 3.68 -11.92 23.16
C ASN A 207 4.80 -12.27 24.19
N GLY A 208 5.52 -11.25 24.66
CA GLY A 208 6.60 -11.40 25.65
C GLY A 208 7.95 -11.85 25.08
N ARG A 209 8.05 -12.10 23.77
CA ARG A 209 9.31 -12.35 23.07
C ARG A 209 9.81 -11.05 22.46
N ALA A 210 11.06 -10.69 22.77
CA ALA A 210 11.71 -9.49 22.24
C ALA A 210 12.80 -9.87 21.21
N GLU A 211 12.68 -9.29 20.02
CA GLU A 211 13.69 -9.32 18.97
C GLU A 211 14.37 -7.95 18.88
N ARG A 212 15.69 -7.95 18.77
CA ARG A 212 16.49 -6.73 18.72
C ARG A 212 17.17 -6.61 17.38
N TYR A 213 17.13 -5.42 16.81
CA TYR A 213 17.65 -5.11 15.49
C TYR A 213 18.54 -3.88 15.52
N ARG A 214 19.54 -3.85 14.63
CA ARG A 214 20.33 -2.66 14.32
C ARG A 214 20.13 -2.27 12.86
N VAL A 215 20.16 -0.98 12.58
CA VAL A 215 20.19 -0.45 11.22
C VAL A 215 21.49 -0.86 10.53
N VAL A 216 21.38 -1.45 9.33
CA VAL A 216 22.51 -1.82 8.48
C VAL A 216 22.57 -1.03 7.18
N ALA A 217 21.47 -0.40 6.78
CA ALA A 217 21.41 0.60 5.72
C ALA A 217 20.23 1.54 5.95
N ALA A 218 20.39 2.78 5.52
CA ALA A 218 19.45 3.87 5.74
C ALA A 218 19.13 4.68 4.48
N HIS A 219 20.12 4.80 3.60
CA HIS A 219 20.09 5.66 2.41
C HIS A 219 20.17 4.81 1.14
N PHE A 220 19.67 5.32 0.01
CA PHE A 220 19.69 4.64 -1.28
C PHE A 220 21.11 4.24 -1.72
N GLU A 221 22.08 5.12 -1.48
CA GLU A 221 23.49 4.94 -1.85
C GLU A 221 24.26 4.00 -0.89
N ASP A 222 23.68 3.60 0.24
CA ASP A 222 24.29 2.62 1.13
C ASP A 222 24.44 1.27 0.43
N ALA A 223 25.40 0.46 0.88
CA ALA A 223 25.64 -0.86 0.33
C ALA A 223 24.36 -1.71 0.32
N THR A 224 24.14 -2.48 -0.75
CA THR A 224 23.03 -3.43 -0.82
C THR A 224 23.18 -4.50 0.25
N THR A 225 22.12 -4.76 1.03
CA THR A 225 22.14 -5.81 2.06
C THR A 225 21.19 -6.98 1.75
N PHE A 226 20.21 -6.78 0.87
CA PHE A 226 19.24 -7.82 0.50
C PHE A 226 19.67 -8.53 -0.78
N PHE A 227 19.86 -9.84 -0.63
CA PHE A 227 20.25 -10.74 -1.71
C PHE A 227 19.29 -11.94 -1.80
N PRO A 228 18.03 -11.77 -2.25
CA PRO A 228 17.08 -12.87 -2.34
C PRO A 228 17.51 -13.95 -3.33
N MET A 229 17.37 -15.22 -2.93
CA MET A 229 17.66 -16.36 -3.80
C MET A 229 16.47 -16.67 -4.70
N LEU A 230 16.72 -16.83 -6.00
CA LEU A 230 15.69 -17.23 -6.95
C LEU A 230 15.05 -18.57 -6.54
N GLY A 231 13.72 -18.62 -6.67
CA GLY A 231 12.91 -19.79 -6.36
C GLY A 231 12.57 -19.97 -4.88
N GLN A 232 13.15 -19.19 -3.96
CA GLN A 232 12.85 -19.23 -2.52
C GLN A 232 11.88 -18.12 -2.12
N TYR A 233 11.02 -18.42 -1.14
CA TYR A 233 10.23 -17.40 -0.48
C TYR A 233 11.11 -16.58 0.46
N GLU A 234 10.88 -15.27 0.51
CA GLU A 234 11.28 -14.41 1.62
C GLU A 234 10.03 -13.80 2.26
N ILE A 235 10.15 -13.47 3.54
CA ILE A 235 9.15 -12.68 4.27
C ILE A 235 9.72 -11.30 4.51
N TRP A 236 9.06 -10.27 4.00
CA TRP A 236 9.47 -8.88 4.19
C TRP A 236 8.53 -8.23 5.20
N GLN A 237 9.09 -7.75 6.31
CA GLN A 237 8.40 -7.11 7.41
C GLN A 237 8.64 -5.59 7.34
N LEU A 238 7.57 -4.85 7.09
CA LEU A 238 7.56 -3.38 7.03
C LEU A 238 6.99 -2.86 8.35
N ILE A 239 7.76 -2.06 9.08
CA ILE A 239 7.39 -1.49 10.38
C ILE A 239 7.23 0.01 10.20
N ASN A 240 6.00 0.54 10.30
CA ASN A 240 5.79 1.98 10.15
C ASN A 240 5.93 2.71 11.49
N LEU A 241 6.97 3.52 11.62
CA LEU A 241 7.23 4.36 12.80
C LEU A 241 6.93 5.84 12.52
N THR A 242 6.10 6.11 11.52
CA THR A 242 5.68 7.47 11.11
C THR A 242 4.16 7.65 11.27
N GLY A 243 3.70 8.90 11.19
CA GLY A 243 2.28 9.26 11.28
C GLY A 243 1.49 9.08 9.99
N ASP A 244 2.13 8.70 8.88
CA ASP A 244 1.50 8.64 7.55
C ASP A 244 1.54 7.24 6.93
N THR A 245 0.64 7.00 5.98
CA THR A 245 0.61 5.77 5.17
C THR A 245 1.62 5.85 4.04
N HIS A 246 2.47 4.81 3.91
CA HIS A 246 3.44 4.72 2.82
C HIS A 246 3.06 3.62 1.82
N PRO A 247 2.80 3.93 0.54
CA PRO A 247 2.69 2.90 -0.49
C PRO A 247 4.08 2.34 -0.81
N ILE A 248 4.42 1.17 -0.31
CA ILE A 248 5.71 0.53 -0.58
C ILE A 248 5.58 -0.35 -1.83
N HIS A 249 6.34 -0.01 -2.87
CA HIS A 249 6.43 -0.75 -4.12
C HIS A 249 7.69 -1.64 -4.14
N LEU A 250 7.53 -2.88 -4.62
CA LEU A 250 8.61 -3.83 -4.83
C LEU A 250 8.70 -4.18 -6.33
N HIS A 251 9.89 -4.04 -6.91
CA HIS A 251 10.11 -4.39 -8.31
C HIS A 251 10.13 -5.92 -8.53
N LEU A 252 10.06 -6.28 -9.81
CA LEU A 252 10.25 -7.63 -10.37
C LEU A 252 9.06 -8.60 -10.22
N ASP A 253 8.89 -9.22 -9.06
CA ASP A 253 7.88 -10.27 -8.85
C ASP A 253 6.84 -9.81 -7.81
N PRO A 254 5.56 -10.19 -7.97
CA PRO A 254 4.53 -9.82 -7.01
C PRO A 254 4.71 -10.54 -5.67
N PHE A 255 4.05 -9.99 -4.65
CA PHE A 255 3.93 -10.56 -3.33
C PHE A 255 2.47 -10.76 -2.94
N GLN A 256 2.28 -11.46 -1.81
CA GLN A 256 0.99 -11.54 -1.12
C GLN A 256 1.15 -11.03 0.31
N ILE A 257 0.14 -10.30 0.79
CA ILE A 257 0.10 -9.84 2.16
C ILE A 257 -0.25 -11.03 3.06
N LEU A 258 0.60 -11.31 4.05
CA LEU A 258 0.39 -12.37 5.03
C LEU A 258 -0.46 -11.88 6.19
N PHE A 259 -0.12 -10.71 6.73
CA PHE A 259 -0.87 -10.04 7.78
C PHE A 259 -0.51 -8.57 7.88
N ARG A 260 -1.44 -7.83 8.47
CA ARG A 260 -1.25 -6.51 9.07
C ARG A 260 -1.43 -6.69 10.56
N ARG A 261 -0.60 -6.06 11.38
CA ARG A 261 -0.69 -6.13 12.84
C ARG A 261 -0.52 -4.74 13.42
N PRO A 262 -1.40 -4.34 14.36
CA PRO A 262 -1.21 -3.08 15.05
C PRO A 262 0.07 -3.11 15.89
N ILE A 263 0.70 -1.96 16.02
CA ILE A 263 1.82 -1.72 16.92
C ILE A 263 1.65 -0.43 17.70
N ARG A 264 2.16 -0.44 18.93
CA ARG A 264 2.51 0.75 19.68
C ARG A 264 4.02 0.90 19.65
N TYR A 265 4.52 2.12 19.48
CA TYR A 265 5.96 2.35 19.48
C TYR A 265 6.35 3.61 20.25
N GLU A 266 7.57 3.61 20.77
CA GLU A 266 8.20 4.74 21.45
C GLU A 266 9.60 4.95 20.89
N ILE A 267 9.90 6.20 20.54
CA ILE A 267 11.22 6.63 20.08
C ILE A 267 11.71 7.68 21.08
N PRO A 268 12.81 7.42 21.81
CA PRO A 268 13.34 8.40 22.75
C PRO A 268 13.85 9.64 22.03
N GLU A 269 14.00 10.75 22.75
CA GLU A 269 14.62 11.97 22.20
C GLU A 269 16.02 11.66 21.65
N GLY A 270 16.29 12.11 20.41
CA GLY A 270 17.52 11.79 19.69
C GLY A 270 17.65 10.33 19.25
N GLY A 271 16.57 9.54 19.36
CA GLY A 271 16.49 8.14 18.95
C GLY A 271 16.52 7.95 17.43
N ILE A 272 16.17 8.98 16.65
CA ILE A 272 16.35 9.01 15.20
C ILE A 272 17.55 9.90 14.86
N GLN A 273 18.58 9.29 14.28
CA GLN A 273 19.74 10.00 13.73
C GLN A 273 19.84 9.76 12.23
N ASP A 274 20.91 10.26 11.61
CA ASP A 274 21.13 10.10 10.17
C ASP A 274 21.14 8.64 9.75
N PHE A 275 21.86 7.79 10.50
CA PHE A 275 21.93 6.35 10.29
C PHE A 275 21.29 5.55 11.44
N ALA A 276 21.60 5.90 12.69
CA ALA A 276 21.17 5.15 13.86
C ALA A 276 19.68 5.33 14.18
N LEU A 277 19.06 4.27 14.70
CA LEU A 277 17.68 4.24 15.16
C LEU A 277 17.58 3.51 16.50
N THR A 278 16.95 4.14 17.48
CA THR A 278 16.51 3.53 18.73
C THR A 278 15.00 3.61 18.80
N ALA A 279 14.33 2.48 18.94
CA ALA A 279 12.87 2.42 19.10
C ALA A 279 12.46 1.18 19.91
N ALA A 280 11.42 1.33 20.73
CA ALA A 280 10.72 0.22 21.36
C ALA A 280 9.37 0.05 20.64
N VAL A 281 9.14 -1.13 20.05
CA VAL A 281 7.93 -1.48 19.32
C VAL A 281 7.27 -2.65 20.04
N VAL A 282 5.98 -2.53 20.33
CA VAL A 282 5.17 -3.60 20.93
C VAL A 282 4.06 -3.94 19.96
N VAL A 283 3.90 -5.24 19.64
CA VAL A 283 2.83 -5.75 18.78
C VAL A 283 1.54 -5.81 19.58
N GLU A 284 0.93 -4.63 19.71
CA GLU A 284 -0.35 -4.39 20.35
C GLU A 284 -0.98 -3.13 19.75
N ARG A 285 -2.29 -3.02 19.89
CA ARG A 285 -3.03 -1.83 19.46
C ARG A 285 -2.78 -0.67 20.41
N ASP A 286 -2.38 0.47 19.85
CA ASP A 286 -2.32 1.73 20.58
C ASP A 286 -3.75 2.17 20.98
N PRO A 287 -4.00 2.70 22.18
CA PRO A 287 -5.33 3.13 22.60
C PRO A 287 -5.99 4.15 21.66
N ASP A 288 -5.20 5.00 21.01
CA ASP A 288 -5.69 6.04 20.10
C ASP A 288 -5.77 5.58 18.63
N ASP A 289 -5.34 4.34 18.34
CA ASP A 289 -5.36 3.76 17.01
C ASP A 289 -6.73 3.19 16.65
N THR A 290 -7.35 3.80 15.63
CA THR A 290 -8.69 3.49 15.14
C THR A 290 -8.72 2.59 13.90
N LEU A 291 -7.57 2.19 13.36
CA LEU A 291 -7.50 1.40 12.12
C LEU A 291 -7.77 -0.08 12.39
N ASP A 292 -8.47 -0.79 11.50
CA ASP A 292 -8.78 -2.21 11.75
C ASP A 292 -7.51 -3.11 11.71
N HIS A 293 -6.51 -2.74 10.92
CA HIS A 293 -5.28 -3.53 10.68
C HIS A 293 -5.60 -4.95 10.17
N THR A 294 -6.70 -5.11 9.43
CA THR A 294 -7.03 -6.33 8.72
C THR A 294 -6.67 -6.19 7.24
N ILE A 295 -6.41 -7.32 6.58
CA ILE A 295 -6.22 -7.32 5.12
C ILE A 295 -7.60 -7.19 4.49
N ASP A 296 -7.84 -6.11 3.75
CA ASP A 296 -9.10 -5.95 3.02
C ASP A 296 -9.25 -7.07 1.99
N ASP A 297 -10.47 -7.54 1.75
CA ASP A 297 -10.70 -8.67 0.83
C ASP A 297 -10.23 -8.36 -0.60
N ASN A 298 -10.23 -7.08 -0.97
CA ASN A 298 -9.76 -6.59 -2.25
C ASN A 298 -8.24 -6.40 -2.36
N GLU A 299 -7.47 -6.72 -1.31
CA GLU A 299 -6.00 -6.79 -1.35
C GLU A 299 -5.47 -8.23 -1.37
N ARG A 300 -6.33 -9.25 -1.24
CA ARG A 300 -5.93 -10.67 -1.12
C ARG A 300 -5.41 -11.33 -2.41
N GLY A 301 -5.16 -10.51 -3.43
CA GLY A 301 -4.57 -10.90 -4.70
C GLY A 301 -3.05 -10.91 -4.70
N LEU A 302 -2.47 -10.99 -5.90
CA LEU A 302 -1.06 -10.66 -6.12
C LEU A 302 -0.92 -9.13 -6.18
N LYS A 303 -0.03 -8.60 -5.35
CA LYS A 303 0.26 -7.17 -5.26
C LYS A 303 1.73 -6.90 -5.54
N ASP A 304 2.05 -5.69 -5.97
CA ASP A 304 3.43 -5.20 -6.04
C ASP A 304 3.61 -3.89 -5.28
N THR A 305 2.51 -3.31 -4.80
CA THR A 305 2.49 -2.05 -4.05
C THR A 305 1.58 -2.26 -2.85
N ILE A 306 2.04 -1.88 -1.67
CA ILE A 306 1.30 -2.09 -0.42
C ILE A 306 1.22 -0.82 0.40
N ARG A 307 0.01 -0.45 0.83
CA ARG A 307 -0.19 0.58 1.84
C ARG A 307 0.36 0.08 3.17
N VAL A 308 1.31 0.80 3.76
CA VAL A 308 1.78 0.58 5.13
C VAL A 308 1.28 1.74 5.99
N ASN A 309 0.13 1.58 6.65
CA ASN A 309 -0.52 2.60 7.47
C ASN A 309 0.29 2.92 8.75
N PRO A 310 0.00 4.02 9.44
CA PRO A 310 0.59 4.31 10.76
C PRO A 310 0.28 3.21 11.76
N HIS A 311 1.14 3.07 12.78
CA HIS A 311 0.93 2.11 13.88
C HIS A 311 0.76 0.66 13.41
N GLU A 312 1.40 0.27 12.30
CA GLU A 312 1.27 -1.10 11.80
C GLU A 312 2.61 -1.76 11.42
N ILE A 313 2.62 -3.08 11.55
CA ILE A 313 3.56 -3.98 10.88
C ILE A 313 2.82 -4.73 9.78
N VAL A 314 3.36 -4.70 8.56
CA VAL A 314 2.89 -5.52 7.44
C VAL A 314 3.94 -6.58 7.11
N GLU A 315 3.50 -7.83 6.95
CA GLU A 315 4.35 -8.90 6.42
C GLU A 315 3.90 -9.36 5.04
N LEU A 316 4.86 -9.43 4.13
CA LEU A 316 4.67 -9.84 2.74
C LEU A 316 5.40 -11.16 2.50
N ALA A 317 4.77 -12.08 1.77
CA ALA A 317 5.47 -13.21 1.16
C ALA A 317 5.78 -12.87 -0.29
N VAL A 318 7.07 -12.83 -0.63
CA VAL A 318 7.57 -12.64 -1.99
C VAL A 318 8.40 -13.84 -2.41
N ARG A 319 8.30 -14.22 -3.69
CA ARG A 319 9.12 -15.27 -4.29
C ARG A 319 9.62 -14.82 -5.65
N PHE A 320 10.89 -14.46 -5.72
CA PHE A 320 11.51 -14.08 -6.98
C PHE A 320 11.81 -15.32 -7.81
N THR A 321 11.37 -15.38 -9.07
CA THR A 321 11.43 -16.64 -9.84
C THR A 321 12.21 -16.56 -11.14
N ASN A 322 12.18 -15.42 -11.83
CA ASN A 322 12.52 -15.41 -13.25
C ASN A 322 13.85 -14.73 -13.59
N HIS A 323 14.18 -13.63 -12.91
CA HIS A 323 15.29 -12.78 -13.32
C HIS A 323 16.24 -12.46 -12.17
N SER A 324 17.54 -12.67 -12.42
CA SER A 324 18.62 -12.21 -11.56
C SER A 324 19.04 -10.79 -11.95
N GLY A 325 19.33 -9.93 -10.99
CA GLY A 325 19.76 -8.57 -11.24
C GLY A 325 19.60 -7.66 -10.04
N ARG A 326 19.96 -6.39 -10.21
CA ARG A 326 19.73 -5.35 -9.22
C ARG A 326 18.39 -4.66 -9.51
N TYR A 327 17.53 -4.60 -8.51
CA TYR A 327 16.18 -4.06 -8.56
C TYR A 327 15.93 -3.15 -7.36
N MET A 328 14.79 -2.45 -7.34
CA MET A 328 14.47 -1.50 -6.27
C MET A 328 13.22 -1.89 -5.50
N TYR A 329 13.18 -1.43 -4.25
CA TYR A 329 11.94 -1.28 -3.51
C TYR A 329 11.95 0.10 -2.86
N HIS A 330 10.79 0.75 -2.81
CA HIS A 330 10.70 2.14 -2.40
C HIS A 330 9.30 2.53 -1.97
N CYS A 331 9.19 3.64 -1.26
CA CYS A 331 7.91 4.35 -1.15
C CYS A 331 7.55 4.94 -2.51
N HIS A 332 6.29 4.82 -2.90
CA HIS A 332 5.75 5.33 -4.15
C HIS A 332 5.06 6.70 -3.99
N ILE A 333 5.29 7.35 -2.85
CA ILE A 333 5.20 8.81 -2.76
C ILE A 333 6.47 9.35 -3.42
N LEU A 334 6.35 9.94 -4.61
CA LEU A 334 7.52 10.27 -5.42
C LEU A 334 8.47 11.26 -4.73
N GLU A 335 7.94 12.16 -3.90
CA GLU A 335 8.78 13.07 -3.13
C GLU A 335 9.52 12.40 -1.96
N HIS A 336 9.07 11.22 -1.51
CA HIS A 336 9.79 10.37 -0.56
C HIS A 336 10.82 9.52 -1.31
N GLU A 337 10.46 8.96 -2.47
CA GLU A 337 11.37 8.23 -3.37
C GLU A 337 12.60 9.08 -3.75
N ASP A 338 12.37 10.27 -4.31
CA ASP A 338 13.40 11.21 -4.73
C ASP A 338 14.24 11.75 -3.56
N ARG A 339 13.71 11.65 -2.33
CA ARG A 339 14.39 12.03 -1.09
C ARG A 339 14.70 10.83 -0.20
N ASP A 340 15.12 9.74 -0.85
CA ASP A 340 15.91 8.67 -0.23
C ASP A 340 15.12 7.53 0.42
N MET A 341 13.79 7.50 0.26
CA MET A 341 12.93 6.38 0.69
C MET A 341 12.93 5.25 -0.36
N MET A 342 14.12 4.87 -0.83
CA MET A 342 14.36 3.84 -1.85
C MET A 342 15.60 3.03 -1.50
N ARG A 343 15.56 1.72 -1.76
CA ARG A 343 16.68 0.81 -1.49
C ARG A 343 16.83 -0.25 -2.60
N PRO A 344 18.08 -0.64 -2.94
CA PRO A 344 18.33 -1.72 -3.88
C PRO A 344 18.25 -3.10 -3.21
N PHE A 345 17.89 -4.11 -3.99
CA PHE A 345 18.14 -5.52 -3.69
C PHE A 345 18.70 -6.23 -4.93
N VAL A 346 19.36 -7.37 -4.72
CA VAL A 346 19.93 -8.17 -5.82
C VAL A 346 19.39 -9.58 -5.78
N THR A 347 18.61 -9.97 -6.79
CA THR A 347 18.18 -11.37 -6.94
C THR A 347 19.28 -12.18 -7.62
N MET A 348 19.50 -13.41 -7.17
CA MET A 348 20.51 -14.28 -7.75
C MET A 348 20.15 -15.76 -7.73
N PRO A 349 20.71 -16.57 -8.65
CA PRO A 349 20.55 -18.02 -8.62
C PRO A 349 21.10 -18.62 -7.32
N MET A 350 20.44 -19.67 -6.81
CA MET A 350 20.85 -20.37 -5.59
C MET A 350 22.30 -20.89 -5.66
N GLU A 351 22.78 -21.22 -6.85
CA GLU A 351 24.13 -21.74 -7.11
C GLU A 351 25.22 -20.74 -6.71
N LEU A 352 24.90 -19.45 -6.58
CA LEU A 352 25.84 -18.40 -6.17
C LEU A 352 25.93 -18.21 -4.65
N MET A 353 25.02 -18.82 -3.87
CA MET A 353 24.97 -18.69 -2.41
C MET A 353 26.30 -18.99 -1.69
N PRO A 354 27.10 -20.03 -2.06
CA PRO A 354 28.37 -20.32 -1.39
C PRO A 354 29.41 -19.20 -1.47
N PHE A 355 29.31 -18.32 -2.47
CA PHE A 355 30.25 -17.21 -2.67
C PHE A 355 29.88 -15.95 -1.90
N MET A 356 28.72 -15.92 -1.23
CA MET A 356 28.27 -14.77 -0.43
C MET A 356 28.57 -14.90 1.07
N VAL A 357 28.81 -16.11 1.57
CA VAL A 357 29.05 -16.36 3.01
C VAL A 357 30.50 -16.01 3.42
N THR A 358 31.33 -15.58 2.46
CA THR A 358 32.74 -15.23 2.66
C THR A 358 32.97 -13.74 2.49
N SER A 359 32.47 -12.92 3.41
CA SER A 359 32.96 -11.54 3.61
C SER A 359 32.65 -11.05 5.00
#